data_AF-A0A969G5K0-F1
#
_entry.id   AF-A0A969G5K0-F1
#
_cell.length_a   1.000
_cell.length_b   1.000
_cell.length_c   1.000
_cell.angle_alpha   90.00
_cell.angle_beta   90.00
_cell.angle_gamma   90.00
#
_symmetry.space_group_name_H-M   'P 1'
#
loop_
_entity.id
_entity.type
_entity.pdbx_description
1 polymer ?
#
loop_
_entity_poly.entity_id
_entity_poly.type
_entity_poly.pdbx_seq_one_letter_code
_entity_poly.pdbx_strand_id
1 'polypeptide(L)'
;MSISTTKPLATLNSTIGIISTTVAILLTILNFNLSRQKQMVDSQLATAQIELEKQDLVIDQSRESTERYRFVSELLPQILEGNQDEISITTNLITLVLDDSEAEKLFAGFLSSSNVSLQQAAETGTEILVAQQTKLGQVTELERLGFQSLVNGDYDQALKYFQQAESVYPTFHNVYEITNLLQANEAKLTDIAVQKKIAKRIVEEYAWKAPQDALQILRNFAE
;
A
#
# COMPACT_ATOMS: atom_id res chain seq x y z
N MET A 1 5.35 -59.23 79.30
CA MET A 1 4.70 -57.97 79.71
C MET A 1 5.48 -56.82 79.07
N SER A 2 4.77 -55.84 78.53
CA SER A 2 5.24 -54.56 77.94
C SER A 2 5.58 -54.52 76.44
N ILE A 3 5.02 -53.47 75.83
CA ILE A 3 4.81 -53.12 74.41
C ILE A 3 5.91 -52.16 73.94
N SER A 4 6.32 -52.22 72.66
CA SER A 4 6.77 -51.03 71.90
C SER A 4 6.78 -51.36 70.39
N THR A 5 5.72 -51.11 69.62
CA THR A 5 5.42 -49.90 68.83
C THR A 5 6.63 -49.17 68.22
N THR A 6 6.98 -49.50 66.98
CA THR A 6 7.42 -48.50 65.98
C THR A 6 7.05 -48.94 64.56
N LYS A 7 5.94 -48.41 64.02
CA LYS A 7 5.80 -48.18 62.58
C LYS A 7 5.20 -46.80 62.40
N PRO A 8 6.03 -45.79 62.08
CA PRO A 8 5.56 -44.77 61.16
C PRO A 8 6.73 -44.17 60.35
N LEU A 9 7.26 -44.87 59.36
CA LEU A 9 8.13 -44.23 58.35
C LEU A 9 7.73 -44.56 56.91
N ALA A 10 7.17 -45.76 56.64
CA ALA A 10 6.76 -46.13 55.28
C ALA A 10 5.47 -45.43 54.81
N THR A 11 4.54 -45.10 55.72
CA THR A 11 3.26 -44.46 55.38
C THR A 11 3.37 -42.96 55.15
N LEU A 12 4.38 -42.30 55.75
CA LEU A 12 4.60 -40.86 55.62
C LEU A 12 5.15 -40.50 54.24
N ASN A 13 6.11 -41.27 53.72
CA ASN A 13 6.71 -41.02 52.40
C ASN A 13 5.73 -41.30 51.24
N SER A 14 4.85 -42.29 51.39
CA SER A 14 3.81 -42.60 50.40
C SER A 14 2.72 -41.53 50.33
N THR A 15 2.31 -40.96 51.47
CA THR A 15 1.28 -39.90 51.49
C THR A 15 1.83 -38.59 50.97
N ILE A 16 3.08 -38.25 51.29
CA ILE A 16 3.76 -37.05 50.75
C ILE A 16 3.86 -37.11 49.21
N GLY A 17 4.19 -38.28 48.64
CA GLY A 17 4.25 -38.47 47.18
C GLY A 17 2.89 -38.28 46.48
N ILE A 18 1.82 -38.86 47.01
CA ILE A 18 0.45 -38.74 46.47
C ILE A 18 -0.05 -37.29 46.56
N ILE A 19 0.22 -36.61 47.68
CA ILE A 19 -0.14 -35.20 47.86
C ILE A 19 0.60 -34.34 46.84
N SER A 20 1.90 -34.56 46.62
CA SER A 20 2.69 -33.79 45.65
C SER A 20 2.16 -33.92 44.22
N THR A 21 1.75 -35.12 43.83
CA THR A 21 1.22 -35.41 42.49
C THR A 21 -0.15 -34.78 42.28
N THR A 22 -1.00 -34.83 43.32
CA THR A 22 -2.33 -34.19 43.30
C THR A 22 -2.23 -32.68 43.18
N VAL A 23 -1.29 -32.07 43.92
CA VAL A 23 -0.98 -30.62 43.84
C VAL A 23 -0.43 -30.26 42.45
N ALA A 24 0.46 -31.06 41.88
CA ALA A 24 1.01 -30.81 40.55
C ALA A 24 -0.06 -30.87 39.45
N ILE A 25 -0.99 -31.83 39.51
CA ILE A 25 -2.12 -31.93 38.58
C ILE A 25 -3.04 -30.70 38.73
N LEU A 26 -3.37 -30.30 39.95
CA LEU A 26 -4.17 -29.10 40.22
C LEU A 26 -3.51 -27.83 39.67
N LEU A 27 -2.22 -27.65 39.90
CA LEU A 27 -1.45 -26.51 39.36
C LEU A 27 -1.42 -26.53 37.83
N THR A 28 -1.31 -27.70 37.21
CA THR A 28 -1.31 -27.84 35.74
C THR A 28 -2.68 -27.44 35.16
N ILE A 29 -3.78 -27.88 35.78
CA ILE A 29 -5.14 -27.51 35.37
C ILE A 29 -5.37 -26.01 35.55
N LEU A 30 -4.95 -25.44 36.68
CA LEU A 30 -5.06 -24.00 36.95
C LEU A 30 -4.24 -23.18 35.94
N ASN A 31 -2.99 -23.56 35.69
CA ASN A 31 -2.12 -22.89 34.73
C ASN A 31 -2.65 -22.98 33.30
N PHE A 32 -3.22 -24.13 32.92
CA PHE A 32 -3.85 -24.31 31.62
C PHE A 32 -5.08 -23.40 31.44
N ASN A 33 -5.94 -23.29 32.47
CA ASN A 33 -7.10 -22.40 32.42
C ASN A 33 -6.69 -20.91 32.38
N LEU A 34 -5.71 -20.51 33.20
CA LEU A 34 -5.12 -19.17 33.18
C LEU A 34 -4.51 -18.82 31.82
N SER A 35 -3.78 -19.78 31.22
CA SER A 35 -3.17 -19.59 29.89
C SER A 35 -4.23 -19.41 28.80
N ARG A 36 -5.34 -20.18 28.85
CA ARG A 36 -6.46 -20.01 27.92
C ARG A 36 -7.15 -18.65 28.09
N GLN A 37 -7.40 -18.21 29.33
CA GLN A 37 -7.98 -16.89 29.58
C GLN A 37 -7.06 -15.78 29.07
N LYS A 38 -5.75 -15.88 29.35
CA LYS A 38 -4.76 -14.93 28.84
C LYS A 38 -4.77 -14.88 27.31
N GLN A 39 -4.74 -16.02 26.63
CA GLN A 39 -4.77 -16.08 25.17
C GLN A 39 -6.05 -15.46 24.58
N MET A 40 -7.20 -15.65 25.24
CA MET A 40 -8.47 -15.03 24.82
C MET A 40 -8.44 -13.51 24.98
N VAL A 41 -7.92 -13.02 26.11
CA VAL A 41 -7.76 -11.57 26.37
C VAL A 41 -6.77 -10.95 25.38
N ASP A 42 -5.63 -11.60 25.13
CA ASP A 42 -4.62 -11.13 24.18
C ASP A 42 -5.20 -11.08 22.75
N SER A 43 -6.01 -12.07 22.36
CA SER A 43 -6.70 -12.08 21.06
C SER A 43 -7.76 -10.99 20.95
N GLN A 44 -8.53 -10.75 22.01
CA GLN A 44 -9.51 -9.66 22.04
C GLN A 44 -8.84 -8.29 21.99
N LEU A 45 -7.73 -8.12 22.71
CA LEU A 45 -6.93 -6.91 22.70
C LEU A 45 -6.35 -6.64 21.31
N ALA A 46 -5.77 -7.65 20.66
CA ALA A 46 -5.26 -7.53 19.30
C ALA A 46 -6.37 -7.16 18.30
N THR A 47 -7.55 -7.78 18.43
CA THR A 47 -8.70 -7.46 17.57
C THR A 47 -9.20 -6.04 17.80
N ALA A 48 -9.30 -5.61 19.06
CA ALA A 48 -9.71 -4.25 19.43
C ALA A 48 -8.69 -3.21 18.97
N GLN A 49 -7.39 -3.50 19.03
CA GLN A 49 -6.34 -2.62 18.51
C GLN A 49 -6.45 -2.43 17.00
N ILE A 50 -6.64 -3.53 16.25
CA ILE A 50 -6.85 -3.46 14.79
C ILE A 50 -8.11 -2.65 14.46
N GLU A 51 -9.18 -2.80 15.23
CA GLU A 51 -10.42 -2.06 15.02
C GLU A 51 -10.26 -0.57 15.32
N LEU A 52 -9.56 -0.22 16.41
CA LEU A 52 -9.23 1.17 16.73
C LEU A 52 -8.37 1.81 15.63
N GLU A 53 -7.34 1.11 15.15
CA GLU A 53 -6.47 1.60 14.07
C GLU A 53 -7.26 1.86 12.78
N LYS A 54 -8.22 0.99 12.45
CA LYS A 54 -9.13 1.22 11.31
C LYS A 54 -10.04 2.43 11.53
N GLN A 55 -10.57 2.60 12.74
CA GLN A 55 -11.42 3.75 13.05
C GLN A 55 -10.64 5.05 13.01
N ASP A 56 -9.43 5.09 13.56
CA ASP A 56 -8.53 6.23 13.50
C ASP A 56 -8.22 6.60 12.04
N LEU A 57 -7.92 5.61 11.19
CA LEU A 57 -7.69 5.82 9.77
C LEU A 57 -8.91 6.45 9.08
N VAL A 58 -10.12 5.97 9.37
CA VAL A 58 -11.37 6.52 8.80
C VAL A 58 -11.60 7.96 9.28
N ILE A 59 -11.35 8.24 10.55
CA ILE A 59 -11.48 9.58 11.12
C ILE A 59 -10.49 10.53 10.46
N ASP A 60 -9.24 10.11 10.31
CA ASP A 60 -8.19 10.91 9.68
C ASP A 60 -8.53 11.20 8.20
N GLN A 61 -8.99 10.20 7.44
CA GLN A 61 -9.45 10.38 6.07
C GLN A 61 -10.64 11.34 5.95
N SER A 62 -11.60 11.24 6.87
CA SER A 62 -12.77 12.12 6.90
C SER A 62 -12.38 13.56 7.25
N ARG A 63 -11.47 13.73 8.22
CA ARG A 63 -10.93 15.03 8.59
C ARG A 63 -10.17 15.66 7.45
N GLU A 64 -9.29 14.90 6.79
CA GLU A 64 -8.55 15.37 5.63
C GLU A 64 -9.50 15.86 4.53
N SER A 65 -10.49 15.04 4.16
CA SER A 65 -11.48 15.40 3.12
C SER A 65 -12.25 16.67 3.47
N THR A 66 -12.60 16.84 4.75
CA THR A 66 -13.26 18.06 5.23
C THR A 66 -12.40 19.31 5.06
N GLU A 67 -11.11 19.22 5.37
CA GLU A 67 -10.17 20.34 5.17
C GLU A 67 -9.94 20.64 3.69
N ARG A 68 -9.89 19.60 2.83
CA ARG A 68 -9.80 19.77 1.36
C ARG A 68 -11.00 20.53 0.81
N TYR A 69 -12.22 20.17 1.21
CA TYR A 69 -13.43 20.87 0.77
C TYR A 69 -13.53 22.29 1.33
N ARG A 70 -13.08 22.51 2.57
CA ARG A 70 -13.00 23.85 3.14
C ARG A 70 -12.05 24.73 2.32
N PHE A 71 -10.86 24.23 2.03
CA PHE A 71 -9.88 24.93 1.20
C PHE A 71 -10.46 25.25 -0.20
N VAL A 72 -11.10 24.29 -0.87
CA VAL A 72 -11.77 24.55 -2.15
C VAL A 72 -12.86 25.62 -2.03
N SER A 73 -13.65 25.61 -0.96
CA SER A 73 -14.66 26.65 -0.71
C SER A 73 -14.03 28.04 -0.53
N GLU A 74 -12.86 28.14 0.10
CA GLU A 74 -12.12 29.40 0.28
C GLU A 74 -11.56 29.95 -1.04
N LEU A 75 -11.35 29.07 -2.03
CA LEU A 75 -10.90 29.41 -3.37
C LEU A 75 -12.02 29.90 -4.30
N LEU A 76 -13.28 29.55 -4.03
CA LEU A 76 -14.41 29.91 -4.91
C LEU A 76 -14.56 31.41 -5.20
N PRO A 77 -14.38 32.34 -4.25
CA PRO A 77 -14.45 33.77 -4.55
C PRO A 77 -13.45 34.21 -5.63
N GLN A 78 -12.25 33.62 -5.65
CA GLN A 78 -11.24 33.92 -6.68
C GLN A 78 -11.65 33.40 -8.05
N ILE A 79 -12.39 32.29 -8.12
CA ILE A 79 -13.00 31.85 -9.38
C ILE A 79 -14.09 32.82 -9.84
N LEU A 80 -14.92 33.32 -8.91
CA LEU A 80 -16.07 34.16 -9.25
C LEU A 80 -15.69 35.58 -9.67
N GLU A 81 -14.71 36.17 -8.99
CA GLU A 81 -14.34 37.59 -9.12
C GLU A 81 -12.97 37.81 -9.78
N GLY A 82 -12.17 36.75 -9.91
CA GLY A 82 -10.81 36.83 -10.41
C GLY A 82 -10.72 37.03 -11.92
N ASN A 83 -9.54 37.44 -12.35
CA ASN A 83 -9.17 37.49 -13.76
C ASN A 83 -8.84 36.08 -14.32
N GLN A 84 -8.58 35.99 -15.62
CA GLN A 84 -8.31 34.72 -16.29
C GLN A 84 -7.12 33.93 -15.70
N ASP A 85 -6.05 34.62 -15.31
CA ASP A 85 -4.86 33.98 -14.73
C ASP A 85 -5.15 33.48 -13.32
N GLU A 86 -5.88 34.27 -12.52
CA GLU A 86 -6.33 33.89 -11.18
C GLU A 86 -7.24 32.66 -11.25
N ILE A 87 -8.23 32.66 -12.16
CA ILE A 87 -9.11 31.52 -12.39
C ILE A 87 -8.29 30.27 -12.73
N SER A 88 -7.32 30.37 -13.64
CA SER A 88 -6.49 29.23 -14.04
C SER A 88 -5.65 28.69 -12.88
N ILE A 89 -4.99 29.56 -12.10
CA ILE A 89 -4.20 29.15 -10.94
C ILE A 89 -5.09 28.49 -9.89
N THR A 90 -6.22 29.10 -9.57
CA THR A 90 -7.16 28.58 -8.58
C THR A 90 -7.75 27.24 -9.02
N THR A 91 -8.07 27.06 -10.30
CA THR A 91 -8.48 25.77 -10.85
C THR A 91 -7.39 24.70 -10.72
N ASN A 92 -6.12 25.03 -10.98
CA ASN A 92 -5.01 24.10 -10.78
C ASN A 92 -4.90 23.66 -9.31
N LEU A 93 -5.03 24.60 -8.37
CA LEU A 93 -5.02 24.28 -6.93
C LEU A 93 -6.17 23.35 -6.55
N ILE A 94 -7.37 23.58 -7.10
CA ILE A 94 -8.53 22.70 -6.91
C ILE A 94 -8.21 21.28 -7.42
N THR A 95 -7.65 21.13 -8.62
CA THR A 95 -7.28 19.81 -9.18
C THR A 95 -6.16 19.10 -8.42
N LEU A 96 -5.34 19.82 -7.65
CA LEU A 96 -4.30 19.22 -6.82
C LEU A 96 -4.82 18.72 -5.47
N VAL A 97 -5.89 19.33 -4.97
CA VAL A 97 -6.44 19.06 -3.63
C VAL A 97 -7.59 18.06 -3.70
N LEU A 98 -8.34 18.02 -4.78
CA LEU A 98 -9.40 17.04 -4.97
C LEU A 98 -8.87 15.78 -5.67
N ASP A 99 -9.48 14.64 -5.40
CA ASP A 99 -9.29 13.48 -6.28
C ASP A 99 -10.01 13.69 -7.63
N ASP A 100 -9.63 12.90 -8.64
CA ASP A 100 -10.18 13.03 -10.00
C ASP A 100 -11.72 12.98 -10.03
N SER A 101 -12.36 12.13 -9.21
CA SER A 101 -13.81 11.95 -9.16
C SER A 101 -14.52 13.13 -8.50
N GLU A 102 -13.94 13.67 -7.42
CA GLU A 102 -14.38 14.88 -6.75
C GLU A 102 -14.28 16.10 -7.68
N ALA A 103 -13.14 16.26 -8.34
CA ALA A 103 -12.88 17.34 -9.29
C ALA A 103 -13.82 17.27 -10.50
N GLU A 104 -14.00 16.09 -11.11
CA GLU A 104 -14.95 15.85 -12.20
C GLU A 104 -16.37 16.27 -11.82
N LYS A 105 -16.85 15.88 -10.63
CA LYS A 105 -18.19 16.28 -10.15
C LYS A 105 -18.30 17.78 -9.94
N LEU A 106 -17.29 18.41 -9.35
CA LEU A 106 -17.27 19.85 -9.12
C LEU A 106 -17.34 20.61 -10.45
N PHE A 107 -16.48 20.25 -11.41
CA PHE A 107 -16.44 20.92 -12.70
C PHE A 107 -17.68 20.63 -13.55
N ALA A 108 -18.27 19.44 -13.47
CA ALA A 108 -19.57 19.19 -14.08
C ALA A 108 -20.66 20.13 -13.53
N GLY A 109 -20.63 20.41 -12.22
CA GLY A 109 -21.49 21.41 -11.60
C GLY A 109 -21.21 22.82 -12.13
N PHE A 110 -19.95 23.20 -12.27
CA PHE A 110 -19.55 24.51 -12.79
C PHE A 110 -19.95 24.71 -14.27
N LEU A 111 -19.83 23.68 -15.12
CA LEU A 111 -20.30 23.70 -16.51
C LEU A 111 -21.80 23.98 -16.61
N SER A 112 -22.58 23.48 -15.65
CA SER A 112 -24.03 23.72 -15.60
C SER A 112 -24.42 25.12 -15.12
N SER A 113 -23.47 25.89 -14.59
CA SER A 113 -23.69 27.25 -14.10
C SER A 113 -23.95 28.24 -15.24
N SER A 114 -24.67 29.33 -14.95
CA SER A 114 -24.79 30.48 -15.86
C SER A 114 -23.67 31.50 -15.71
N ASN A 115 -22.79 31.33 -14.72
CA ASN A 115 -21.66 32.22 -14.48
C ASN A 115 -20.49 31.86 -15.41
N VAL A 116 -20.02 32.84 -16.18
CA VAL A 116 -18.95 32.66 -17.18
C VAL A 116 -17.63 32.22 -16.53
N SER A 117 -17.27 32.79 -15.38
CA SER A 117 -16.03 32.44 -14.69
C SER A 117 -16.05 30.99 -14.17
N LEU A 118 -17.21 30.51 -13.70
CA LEU A 118 -17.37 29.10 -13.32
C LEU A 118 -17.27 28.18 -14.54
N GLN A 119 -17.92 28.52 -15.66
CA GLN A 119 -17.79 27.74 -16.90
C GLN A 119 -16.33 27.65 -17.36
N GLN A 120 -15.61 28.78 -17.36
CA GLN A 120 -14.19 28.85 -17.70
C GLN A 120 -13.32 27.99 -16.76
N ALA A 121 -13.57 28.06 -15.45
CA ALA A 121 -12.89 27.23 -14.47
C ALA A 121 -13.13 25.74 -14.74
N ALA A 122 -14.34 25.38 -15.15
CA ALA A 122 -14.71 24.02 -15.46
C ALA A 122 -14.06 23.48 -16.74
N GLU A 123 -14.01 24.29 -17.79
CA GLU A 123 -13.30 23.96 -19.04
C GLU A 123 -11.81 23.72 -18.74
N THR A 124 -11.18 24.67 -18.06
CA THR A 124 -9.76 24.58 -17.65
C THR A 124 -9.51 23.34 -16.78
N GLY A 125 -10.37 23.11 -15.78
CA GLY A 125 -10.25 21.98 -14.86
C GLY A 125 -10.41 20.64 -15.56
N THR A 126 -11.38 20.54 -16.46
CA THR A 126 -11.62 19.34 -17.28
C THR A 126 -10.43 19.06 -18.21
N GLU A 127 -9.86 20.08 -18.85
CA GLU A 127 -8.67 19.93 -19.69
C GLU A 127 -7.47 19.40 -18.91
N ILE A 128 -7.24 19.90 -17.69
CA ILE A 128 -6.18 19.42 -16.80
C ILE A 128 -6.39 17.94 -16.46
N LEU A 129 -7.60 17.55 -16.05
CA LEU A 129 -7.93 16.17 -15.69
C LEU A 129 -7.75 15.22 -16.89
N VAL A 130 -8.25 15.60 -18.07
CA VAL A 130 -8.09 14.81 -19.30
C VAL A 130 -6.60 14.66 -19.64
N ALA A 131 -5.80 15.72 -19.52
CA ALA A 131 -4.37 15.66 -19.78
C ALA A 131 -3.65 14.72 -18.79
N GLN A 132 -4.02 14.74 -17.50
CA GLN A 132 -3.47 13.84 -16.49
C GLN A 132 -3.84 12.38 -16.76
N GLN A 133 -5.12 12.10 -17.03
CA GLN A 133 -5.61 10.77 -17.37
C GLN A 133 -4.92 10.23 -18.64
N THR A 134 -4.72 11.07 -19.64
CA THR A 134 -4.01 10.70 -20.87
C THR A 134 -2.56 10.32 -20.59
N LYS A 135 -1.84 11.10 -19.77
CA LYS A 135 -0.47 10.79 -19.37
C LYS A 135 -0.40 9.48 -18.58
N LEU A 136 -1.33 9.27 -17.64
CA LEU A 136 -1.42 8.04 -16.85
C LEU A 136 -1.69 6.81 -17.72
N GLY A 137 -2.62 6.91 -18.68
CA GLY A 137 -2.88 5.85 -19.65
C GLY A 137 -1.67 5.53 -20.51
N GLN A 138 -1.00 6.56 -21.03
CA GLN A 138 0.19 6.41 -21.86
C GLN A 138 1.35 5.75 -21.10
N VAL A 139 1.66 6.21 -19.88
CA VAL A 139 2.76 5.63 -19.09
C VAL A 139 2.45 4.20 -18.64
N THR A 140 1.20 3.89 -18.30
CA THR A 140 0.77 2.53 -17.95
C THR A 140 0.96 1.57 -19.12
N GLU A 141 0.64 2.00 -20.34
CA GLU A 141 0.85 1.19 -21.54
C GLU A 141 2.33 1.00 -21.84
N LEU A 142 3.13 2.06 -21.75
CA LEU A 142 4.58 1.98 -21.95
C LEU A 142 5.26 1.07 -20.90
N GLU A 143 4.85 1.16 -19.63
CA GLU A 143 5.31 0.24 -18.57
C GLU A 143 4.98 -1.21 -18.94
N ARG A 144 3.73 -1.47 -19.35
CA ARG A 144 3.29 -2.81 -19.77
C ARG A 144 4.11 -3.35 -20.95
N LEU A 145 4.37 -2.53 -21.97
CA LEU A 145 5.20 -2.90 -23.11
C LEU A 145 6.66 -3.15 -22.71
N GLY A 146 7.19 -2.37 -21.76
CA GLY A 146 8.51 -2.58 -21.16
C GLY A 146 8.61 -3.95 -20.49
N PHE A 147 7.65 -4.29 -19.62
CA PHE A 147 7.58 -5.59 -18.97
C PHE A 147 7.37 -6.74 -19.94
N GLN A 148 6.53 -6.58 -20.97
CA GLN A 148 6.34 -7.58 -22.01
C GLN A 148 7.64 -7.85 -22.77
N SER A 149 8.41 -6.80 -23.05
CA SER A 149 9.72 -6.92 -23.71
C SER A 149 10.73 -7.67 -22.83
N LEU A 150 10.76 -7.40 -21.50
CA LEU A 150 11.58 -8.17 -20.56
C LEU A 150 11.22 -9.66 -20.58
N VAL A 151 9.92 -9.98 -20.58
CA VAL A 151 9.41 -11.36 -20.65
C VAL A 151 9.83 -12.06 -21.94
N ASN A 152 9.83 -11.35 -23.07
CA ASN A 152 10.25 -11.89 -24.36
C ASN A 152 11.78 -12.01 -24.51
N GLY A 153 12.56 -11.49 -23.57
CA GLY A 153 14.02 -11.44 -23.66
C GLY A 153 14.56 -10.27 -24.49
N ASP A 154 13.70 -9.32 -24.89
CA ASP A 154 14.04 -8.15 -25.70
C ASP A 154 14.43 -6.96 -24.81
N TYR A 155 15.54 -7.08 -24.07
CA TYR A 155 15.95 -6.10 -23.06
C TYR A 155 16.28 -4.72 -23.64
N ASP A 156 16.79 -4.63 -24.88
CA ASP A 156 17.01 -3.35 -25.57
C ASP A 156 15.69 -2.61 -25.83
N GLN A 157 14.65 -3.36 -26.19
CA GLN A 157 13.32 -2.79 -26.44
C GLN A 157 12.63 -2.43 -25.13
N ALA A 158 12.81 -3.25 -24.08
CA ALA A 158 12.37 -2.92 -22.73
C ALA A 158 12.94 -1.59 -22.26
N LEU A 159 14.25 -1.37 -22.43
CA LEU A 159 14.91 -0.12 -22.06
C LEU A 159 14.27 1.09 -22.76
N LYS A 160 14.01 0.99 -24.08
CA LYS A 160 13.35 2.07 -24.82
C LYS A 160 11.95 2.39 -24.32
N TYR A 161 11.17 1.38 -23.95
CA TYR A 161 9.82 1.59 -23.41
C TYR A 161 9.85 2.22 -22.02
N PHE A 162 10.75 1.78 -21.14
CA PHE A 162 10.90 2.39 -19.82
C PHE A 162 11.44 3.84 -19.88
N GLN A 163 12.35 4.15 -20.80
CA GLN A 163 12.79 5.54 -21.05
C GLN A 163 11.64 6.43 -21.54
N GLN A 164 10.80 5.91 -22.44
CA GLN A 164 9.60 6.63 -22.89
C GLN A 164 8.61 6.83 -21.72
N ALA A 165 8.38 5.80 -20.91
CA ALA A 165 7.51 5.89 -19.74
C ALA A 165 8.00 6.97 -18.76
N GLU A 166 9.30 6.98 -18.45
CA GLU A 166 9.93 7.97 -17.58
C GLU A 166 9.77 9.41 -18.12
N SER A 167 9.87 9.59 -19.44
CA SER A 167 9.70 10.90 -20.07
C SER A 167 8.26 11.44 -20.00
N VAL A 168 7.26 10.55 -19.96
CA VAL A 168 5.83 10.91 -19.90
C VAL A 168 5.43 11.25 -18.47
N TYR A 169 5.84 10.42 -17.51
CA TYR A 169 5.51 10.58 -16.10
C TYR A 169 6.73 10.23 -15.25
N PRO A 170 7.56 11.24 -14.91
CA PRO A 170 8.67 11.05 -13.99
C PRO A 170 8.17 10.54 -12.64
N THR A 171 8.86 9.56 -12.04
CA THR A 171 8.47 8.88 -10.78
C THR A 171 7.31 7.89 -10.87
N PHE A 172 6.88 7.51 -12.08
CA PHE A 172 5.86 6.47 -12.23
C PHE A 172 6.40 5.10 -11.78
N HIS A 173 5.80 4.54 -10.73
CA HIS A 173 6.16 3.24 -10.14
C HIS A 173 7.68 3.08 -9.95
N ASN A 174 8.26 1.99 -10.45
CA ASN A 174 9.71 1.73 -10.44
C ASN A 174 10.35 1.93 -11.83
N VAL A 175 9.70 2.69 -12.73
CA VAL A 175 10.18 2.86 -14.11
C VAL A 175 11.60 3.43 -14.12
N TYR A 176 11.88 4.43 -13.28
CA TYR A 176 13.20 5.05 -13.18
C TYR A 176 14.28 4.05 -12.74
N GLU A 177 13.99 3.26 -11.70
CA GLU A 177 14.91 2.27 -11.16
C GLU A 177 15.22 1.17 -12.19
N ILE A 178 14.19 0.72 -12.91
CA ILE A 178 14.33 -0.29 -13.97
C ILE A 178 15.12 0.27 -15.15
N THR A 179 14.82 1.51 -15.60
CA THR A 179 15.60 2.18 -16.67
C THR A 179 17.08 2.24 -16.31
N ASN A 180 17.41 2.71 -15.10
CA ASN A 180 18.80 2.79 -14.64
C ASN A 180 19.48 1.42 -14.54
N LEU A 181 18.75 0.39 -14.06
CA LEU A 181 19.26 -0.98 -14.00
C LEU A 181 19.61 -1.50 -15.39
N LEU A 182 18.74 -1.28 -16.38
CA LEU A 182 18.95 -1.70 -17.76
C LEU A 182 20.10 -0.92 -18.42
N GLN A 183 20.16 0.40 -18.25
CA GLN A 183 21.24 1.24 -18.77
C GLN A 183 22.60 0.84 -18.21
N ALA A 184 22.68 0.57 -16.91
CA ALA A 184 23.92 0.13 -16.27
C ALA A 184 24.45 -1.20 -16.84
N ASN A 185 23.60 -1.97 -17.51
CA ASN A 185 23.94 -3.26 -18.11
C ASN A 185 23.81 -3.26 -19.65
N GLU A 186 23.64 -2.10 -20.29
CA GLU A 186 23.31 -1.97 -21.73
C GLU A 186 24.23 -2.82 -22.63
N ALA A 187 25.54 -2.76 -22.39
CA ALA A 187 26.53 -3.50 -23.17
C ALA A 187 26.46 -5.04 -23.03
N LYS A 188 25.65 -5.56 -22.09
CA LYS A 188 25.56 -6.99 -21.76
C LYS A 188 24.11 -7.48 -21.69
N LEU A 189 23.15 -6.73 -22.24
CA LEU A 189 21.73 -7.11 -22.21
C LEU A 189 21.43 -8.39 -23.01
N THR A 190 22.35 -8.84 -23.87
CA THR A 190 22.22 -10.12 -24.59
C THR A 190 22.74 -11.33 -23.80
N ASP A 191 23.41 -11.12 -22.67
CA ASP A 191 23.94 -12.21 -21.84
C ASP A 191 22.85 -12.75 -20.91
N ILE A 192 22.46 -14.01 -21.10
CA ILE A 192 21.44 -14.70 -20.30
C ILE A 192 21.75 -14.64 -18.79
N ALA A 193 23.01 -14.73 -18.38
CA ALA A 193 23.36 -14.66 -16.97
C ALA A 193 23.14 -13.25 -16.39
N VAL A 194 23.33 -12.21 -17.20
CA VAL A 194 23.02 -10.83 -16.82
C VAL A 194 21.51 -10.61 -16.80
N GLN A 195 20.79 -11.09 -17.81
CA GLN A 195 19.32 -11.03 -17.88
C GLN A 195 18.67 -11.68 -16.65
N LYS A 196 19.11 -12.87 -16.23
CA LYS A 196 18.61 -13.52 -15.00
C LYS A 196 18.84 -12.68 -13.75
N LYS A 197 20.00 -12.03 -13.62
CA LYS A 197 20.29 -11.13 -12.50
C LYS A 197 19.39 -9.89 -12.51
N ILE A 198 19.14 -9.32 -13.68
CA ILE A 198 18.23 -8.19 -13.84
C ILE A 198 16.81 -8.61 -13.46
N ALA A 199 16.30 -9.72 -14.02
CA ALA A 199 14.98 -10.25 -13.72
C ALA A 199 14.80 -10.50 -12.22
N LYS A 200 15.80 -11.12 -11.57
CA LYS A 200 15.81 -11.33 -10.12
C LYS A 200 15.65 -10.01 -9.36
N ARG A 201 16.46 -9.01 -9.69
CA ARG A 201 16.43 -7.71 -9.02
C ARG A 201 15.11 -6.98 -9.22
N ILE A 202 14.53 -7.03 -10.41
CA ILE A 202 13.22 -6.43 -10.69
C ILE A 202 12.14 -7.07 -9.82
N VAL A 203 12.13 -8.40 -9.71
CA VAL A 203 11.12 -9.14 -8.92
C VAL A 203 11.28 -8.91 -7.43
N GLU A 204 12.51 -8.76 -6.94
CA GLU A 204 12.81 -8.62 -5.50
C GLU A 204 12.71 -7.16 -5.02
N GLU A 205 13.15 -6.19 -5.83
CA GLU A 205 13.31 -4.78 -5.42
C GLU A 205 12.29 -3.84 -6.10
N TYR A 206 11.83 -4.15 -7.32
CA TYR A 206 11.08 -3.21 -8.18
C TYR A 206 9.68 -3.73 -8.56
N ALA A 207 9.05 -4.50 -7.68
CA ALA A 207 7.77 -5.15 -7.93
C ALA A 207 6.52 -4.29 -7.60
N TRP A 208 6.69 -3.13 -6.96
CA TRP A 208 5.56 -2.30 -6.56
C TRP A 208 4.74 -1.84 -7.77
N LYS A 209 3.44 -2.18 -7.77
CA LYS A 209 2.44 -1.90 -8.84
C LYS A 209 2.78 -2.40 -10.25
N ALA A 210 3.88 -3.12 -10.43
CA ALA A 210 4.23 -3.74 -11.70
C ALA A 210 3.22 -4.83 -12.13
N PRO A 211 3.11 -5.12 -13.44
CA PRO A 211 2.23 -6.17 -13.97
C PRO A 211 2.55 -7.55 -13.37
N GLN A 212 1.62 -8.11 -12.60
CA GLN A 212 1.84 -9.33 -11.82
C GLN A 212 2.07 -10.58 -12.68
N ASP A 213 1.43 -10.63 -13.84
CA ASP A 213 1.61 -11.65 -14.87
C ASP A 213 3.06 -11.65 -15.40
N ALA A 214 3.61 -10.48 -15.71
CA ALA A 214 5.00 -10.35 -16.15
C ALA A 214 5.99 -10.71 -15.03
N LEU A 215 5.74 -10.23 -13.79
CA LEU A 215 6.59 -10.55 -12.64
C LEU A 215 6.68 -12.05 -12.36
N GLN A 216 5.57 -12.78 -12.53
CA GLN A 216 5.57 -14.23 -12.33
C GLN A 216 6.47 -14.94 -13.35
N ILE A 217 6.45 -14.52 -14.61
CA ILE A 217 7.30 -15.11 -15.65
C ILE A 217 8.77 -14.77 -15.40
N LEU A 218 9.07 -13.51 -15.06
CA LEU A 218 10.43 -13.07 -14.72
C LEU A 218 10.99 -13.80 -13.50
N ARG A 219 10.15 -14.09 -12.50
CA ARG A 219 10.54 -14.89 -11.32
C ARG A 219 10.98 -16.29 -11.73
N ASN A 220 10.17 -16.97 -12.54
CA ASN A 220 10.49 -18.32 -13.03
C ASN A 220 11.77 -18.32 -13.90
N PHE A 221 12.02 -17.26 -14.66
CA PHE A 221 13.23 -17.12 -15.46
C PHE A 221 14.49 -16.87 -14.60
N ALA A 222 14.34 -16.17 -13.48
CA ALA A 222 15.42 -15.80 -12.58
C ALA A 222 15.94 -16.97 -11.70
N GLU A 223 15.13 -18.01 -11.51
CA GLU A 223 15.51 -19.29 -10.87
C GLU A 223 16.51 -20.10 -11.71
#